data_AF-A0A3D5CV52-F1
#
_entry.id   AF-A0A3D5CV52-F1
#
_cell.length_a   1.000
_cell.length_b   1.000
_cell.length_c   1.000
_cell.angle_alpha   90.00
_cell.angle_beta   90.00
_cell.angle_gamma   90.00
#
_symmetry.space_group_name_H-M   'P 1'
#
loop_
_entity.id
_entity.type
_entity.pdbx_description
1 polymer ?
#
loop_
_entity_poly.entity_id
_entity_poly.type
_entity_poly.pdbx_seq_one_letter_code
_entity_poly.pdbx_strand_id
1 'polypeptide(L)' 'NINNVLLKKLKIALSMTTDDILDVFAEAEIYPSKGEIGAFLRKEGQRNFKPCGDKYMRNFLKGLGIYNRRKV' A
#
# COMPACT_ATOMS: atom_id res chain seq x y z
N ASN A 1 5.99 6.13 11.21
CA ASN A 1 6.94 5.56 10.21
C ASN A 1 6.69 6.17 8.82
N ILE A 2 7.77 6.56 8.09
CA ILE A 2 7.72 7.20 6.76
C ILE A 2 6.97 6.38 5.68
N ASN A 3 7.09 5.05 5.69
CA ASN A 3 6.43 4.18 4.69
C ASN A 3 4.90 4.21 4.83
N ASN A 4 4.37 4.25 6.06
CA ASN A 4 2.92 4.40 6.28
C ASN A 4 2.42 5.74 5.71
N VAL A 5 3.19 6.82 5.93
CA VAL A 5 2.87 8.15 5.43
C VAL A 5 2.91 8.16 3.90
N LEU A 6 3.94 7.56 3.30
CA LEU A 6 4.08 7.45 1.85
C LEU A 6 2.92 6.65 1.21
N LEU A 7 2.64 5.45 1.71
CA LEU A 7 1.53 4.62 1.22
C LEU A 7 0.20 5.37 1.32
N LYS A 8 -0.04 6.07 2.43
CA LYS A 8 -1.26 6.88 2.61
C LYS A 8 -1.34 8.07 1.66
N LYS A 9 -0.22 8.77 1.42
CA LYS A 9 -0.17 9.87 0.46
C LYS A 9 -0.41 9.40 -0.97
N LEU A 10 0.21 8.29 -1.38
CA LEU A 10 0.00 7.69 -2.70
C LEU A 10 -1.44 7.24 -2.89
N LYS A 11 -2.04 6.60 -1.89
CA LYS A 11 -3.46 6.24 -1.90
C LYS A 11 -4.35 7.44 -2.21
N ILE A 12 -4.13 8.56 -1.54
CA ILE A 12 -4.93 9.78 -1.72
C ILE A 12 -4.64 10.42 -3.08
N ALA A 13 -3.37 10.59 -3.44
CA ALA A 13 -2.95 11.26 -4.67
C ALA A 13 -3.43 10.53 -5.93
N LEU A 14 -3.53 9.20 -5.87
CA LEU A 14 -3.99 8.35 -6.97
C LEU A 14 -5.46 7.93 -6.83
N SER A 15 -6.20 8.50 -5.87
CA SER A 15 -7.61 8.17 -5.61
C SER A 15 -7.90 6.67 -5.43
N MET A 16 -6.96 5.94 -4.83
CA MET A 16 -7.04 4.48 -4.67
C MET A 16 -7.95 4.07 -3.49
N THR A 17 -8.74 3.03 -3.73
CA THR A 17 -9.40 2.24 -2.70
C THR A 17 -8.42 1.27 -2.02
N THR A 18 -8.87 0.56 -0.99
CA THR A 18 -8.07 -0.52 -0.39
C THR A 18 -7.88 -1.67 -1.36
N ASP A 19 -8.87 -1.95 -2.21
CA ASP A 19 -8.82 -3.04 -3.18
C ASP A 19 -7.85 -2.71 -4.31
N ASP A 20 -7.80 -1.46 -4.79
CA ASP A 20 -6.77 -1.02 -5.75
C ASP A 20 -5.35 -1.20 -5.19
N ILE A 21 -5.15 -0.97 -3.88
CA ILE A 21 -3.85 -1.19 -3.23
C ILE A 21 -3.49 -2.68 -3.24
N LEU A 22 -4.46 -3.56 -3.00
CA LEU A 22 -4.25 -5.00 -3.05
C LEU A 22 -3.89 -5.47 -4.46
N ASP A 23 -4.59 -4.95 -5.47
CA ASP A 23 -4.26 -5.24 -6.88
C ASP A 23 -2.83 -4.82 -7.21
N VAL A 24 -2.41 -3.63 -6.77
CA VAL A 24 -1.02 -3.17 -6.93
C VAL A 24 -0.02 -4.08 -6.22
N PHE A 25 -0.33 -4.61 -5.03
CA PHE A 25 0.55 -5.58 -4.37
C PHE A 25 0.62 -6.92 -5.12
N ALA A 26 -0.50 -7.37 -5.69
CA ALA A 26 -0.57 -8.62 -6.47
C ALA A 26 0.33 -8.57 -7.72
N GLU A 27 0.51 -7.39 -8.33
CA GLU A 27 1.47 -7.17 -9.42
C GLU A 27 2.94 -7.48 -9.04
N ALA A 28 3.26 -7.42 -7.76
CA ALA A 28 4.57 -7.74 -7.22
C ALA A 28 4.60 -9.12 -6.53
N GLU A 29 3.58 -9.96 -6.74
CA GLU A 29 3.43 -11.31 -6.17
C GLU A 29 3.43 -11.31 -4.63
N ILE A 30 2.86 -10.26 -4.02
CA ILE A 30 2.68 -10.14 -2.57
C ILE A 30 1.18 -9.97 -2.30
N TYR A 31 0.67 -10.66 -1.28
CA TYR A 31 -0.76 -10.71 -0.97
C TYR A 31 -1.03 -10.33 0.48
N PRO A 32 -0.89 -9.05 0.87
CA PRO A 32 -1.28 -8.61 2.20
C PRO A 32 -2.80 -8.73 2.36
N SER A 33 -3.26 -9.00 3.58
CA SER A 33 -4.68 -8.98 3.90
C SER A 33 -5.25 -7.55 3.90
N LYS A 34 -6.58 -7.41 3.71
CA LYS A 34 -7.29 -6.13 3.92
C LYS A 34 -7.03 -5.56 5.33
N GLY A 35 -6.89 -6.43 6.33
CA GLY A 35 -6.56 -6.06 7.71
C GLY A 35 -5.19 -5.41 7.84
N GLU A 36 -4.17 -5.96 7.19
CA GLU A 36 -2.82 -5.38 7.15
C GLU A 36 -2.81 -4.01 6.46
N ILE A 37 -3.47 -3.87 5.31
CA ILE A 37 -3.57 -2.57 4.62
C ILE A 37 -4.28 -1.55 5.52
N GLY A 38 -5.39 -1.96 6.16
CA GLY A 38 -6.09 -1.12 7.13
C GLY A 38 -5.20 -0.71 8.31
N ALA A 39 -4.35 -1.61 8.81
CA ALA A 39 -3.39 -1.32 9.87
C ALA A 39 -2.28 -0.34 9.42
N PHE A 40 -1.81 -0.43 8.18
CA PHE A 40 -0.80 0.45 7.61
C PHE A 40 -1.32 1.89 7.38
N LEU A 41 -2.60 2.06 7.08
CA LEU A 41 -3.20 3.37 6.76
C LEU A 41 -3.68 4.16 7.99
N ARG A 42 -3.66 3.55 9.17
CA ARG A 42 -4.00 4.19 10.45
C ARG A 42 -2.96 5.25 10.83
N LYS A 43 -3.39 6.21 11.66
CA LYS A 43 -2.45 7.16 12.26
C LYS A 43 -1.64 6.45 13.36
N GLU A 44 -0.39 6.85 13.50
CA GLU A 44 0.48 6.36 14.58
C GLU A 44 -0.17 6.66 15.95
N GLY A 45 -0.10 5.70 16.87
CA GLY A 45 -0.79 5.76 18.17
C GLY A 45 -2.25 5.27 18.17
N GLN A 46 -2.89 5.02 17.02
CA GLN A 46 -4.23 4.43 16.99
C GLN A 46 -4.21 2.92 17.27
N ARG A 47 -5.28 2.40 17.88
CA ARG A 47 -5.47 0.95 18.06
C ARG A 47 -5.33 0.22 16.73
N ASN A 48 -4.59 -0.88 16.75
CA ASN A 48 -4.25 -1.73 15.59
C ASN A 48 -3.41 -1.03 14.50
N PHE A 49 -2.76 0.10 14.80
CA PHE A 49 -1.71 0.62 13.94
C PHE A 49 -0.58 -0.41 13.81
N LYS A 50 -0.08 -0.61 12.59
CA LYS A 50 1.12 -1.41 12.33
C LYS A 50 2.07 -0.63 11.41
N PRO A 51 3.39 -0.66 11.67
CA PRO A 51 4.35 -0.05 10.77
C PRO A 51 4.37 -0.79 9.43
N CYS A 52 4.36 -0.02 8.33
CA CYS A 52 4.59 -0.54 6.99
C CYS A 52 6.10 -0.75 6.82
N GLY A 53 6.55 -2.00 6.74
CA GLY A 53 7.96 -2.32 6.58
C GLY A 53 8.48 -2.02 5.18
N ASP A 54 9.80 -1.85 5.03
CA ASP A 54 10.41 -1.51 3.74
C ASP A 54 10.15 -2.55 2.66
N LYS A 55 10.01 -3.84 3.03
CA LYS A 55 9.63 -4.90 2.09
C LYS A 55 8.28 -4.61 1.43
N TYR A 56 7.28 -4.18 2.20
CA TYR A 56 5.98 -3.81 1.65
C TYR A 56 6.10 -2.58 0.76
N MET A 57 6.78 -1.53 1.21
CA MET A 57 6.88 -0.30 0.42
C MET A 57 7.65 -0.51 -0.90
N ARG A 58 8.75 -1.27 -0.90
CA ARG A 58 9.49 -1.63 -2.12
C ARG A 58 8.62 -2.40 -3.11
N ASN A 59 7.90 -3.41 -2.64
CA ASN A 59 7.04 -4.22 -3.50
C ASN A 59 5.82 -3.43 -4.00
N PHE A 60 5.24 -2.55 -3.17
CA PHE A 60 4.17 -1.66 -3.61
C PHE A 60 4.62 -0.74 -4.75
N LEU A 61 5.81 -0.12 -4.65
CA LEU A 61 6.32 0.74 -5.72
C LEU A 61 6.64 -0.03 -7.01
N LYS A 62 7.22 -1.25 -6.89
CA LYS A 62 7.41 -2.15 -8.03
C LYS A 62 6.07 -2.48 -8.70
N GLY A 63 5.10 -2.92 -7.90
CA GLY A 63 3.76 -3.26 -8.35
C GLY A 63 3.05 -2.07 -9.00
N LEU A 64 3.18 -0.87 -8.42
CA LEU A 64 2.58 0.35 -8.94
C LEU A 64 3.10 0.69 -10.33
N GLY A 65 4.40 0.52 -10.55
CA GLY A 65 5.01 0.71 -11.87
C GLY A 65 4.53 -0.31 -12.91
N ILE A 66 4.23 -1.56 -12.52
CA ILE A 66 3.68 -2.58 -13.42
C ILE A 66 2.19 -2.28 -13.69
N TYR A 67 1.41 -2.05 -12.63
CA TYR A 67 -0.03 -1.74 -12.68
C TYR A 67 -0.33 -0.57 -13.64
N ASN A 68 0.41 0.52 -13.52
CA ASN A 68 0.21 1.70 -14.36
C ASN A 68 0.62 1.47 -15.83
N ARG A 69 1.56 0.57 -16.12
CA ARG A 69 1.96 0.24 -17.49
C ARG A 69 0.93 -0.62 -18.23
N ARG A 70 0.10 -1.39 -17.52
CA ARG A 70 -0.99 -2.17 -18.14
C ARG A 70 -2.22 -1.33 -18.48
N LYS A 71 -2.39 -0.18 -17.82
CA LYS A 71 -3.54 0.73 -18.05
C LYS A 71 -3.37 1.63 -19.27
N VAL A 72 -2.21 1.58 -19.92
CA VAL A 72 -1.90 2.30 -21.18
C VAL A 72 -2.00 1.30 -22.32
#